data_AF-A0A4S8ELI6-F1
#
_entry.id   AF-A0A4S8ELI6-F1
#
_cell.length_a   1.000
_cell.length_b   1.000
_cell.length_c   1.000
_cell.angle_alpha   90.00
_cell.angle_beta   90.00
_cell.angle_gamma   90.00
#
_symmetry.space_group_name_H-M   'P 1'
#
loop_
_entity.id
_entity.type
_entity.pdbx_description
1 polymer ?
#
loop_
_entity_poly.entity_id
_entity_poly.type
_entity_poly.pdbx_seq_one_letter_code
_entity_poly.pdbx_strand_id
1 'polypeptide(L)' 'MIRAVACARLLNISRSALYDWLDPKSPRYKKDFPKRIRLSSRVIGWRLSEVNAWISSKQTDQASGGAK' A
#
# COMPACT_ATOMS: atom_id res chain seq x y z
N MET A 1 8.60 -4.25 10.69
CA MET A 1 8.29 -3.28 9.62
C MET A 1 8.61 -3.88 8.27
N ILE A 2 7.96 -3.44 7.20
CA ILE A 2 8.23 -3.91 5.83
C ILE A 2 8.73 -2.76 4.96
N ARG A 3 9.68 -3.06 4.07
CA ARG A 3 10.24 -2.11 3.09
C ARG A 3 9.43 -2.11 1.80
N ALA A 4 9.69 -1.16 0.91
CA ALA A 4 8.94 -1.00 -0.34
C ALA A 4 8.90 -2.28 -1.19
N VAL A 5 10.00 -3.03 -1.22
CA VAL A 5 10.08 -4.33 -1.92
C VAL A 5 9.13 -5.36 -1.33
N ALA A 6 9.08 -5.47 0.00
CA ALA A 6 8.21 -6.41 0.69
C ALA A 6 6.74 -5.97 0.60
N CYS A 7 6.43 -4.67 0.76
CA CYS A 7 5.09 -4.12 0.51
C CYS A 7 4.59 -4.46 -0.89
N ALA A 8 5.39 -4.16 -1.92
CA ALA A 8 5.01 -4.39 -3.31
C ALA A 8 4.74 -5.89 -3.58
N ARG A 9 5.55 -6.78 -3.01
CA ARG A 9 5.34 -8.23 -3.09
C ARG A 9 4.06 -8.70 -2.39
N LEU A 10 3.77 -8.20 -1.19
CA LEU A 10 2.55 -8.53 -0.45
C LEU A 10 1.29 -8.10 -1.20
N LEU A 11 1.36 -6.94 -1.86
CA LEU A 11 0.27 -6.36 -2.64
C LEU A 11 0.19 -6.91 -4.07
N ASN A 12 1.15 -7.76 -4.47
CA ASN A 12 1.31 -8.27 -5.83
C ASN A 12 1.32 -7.17 -6.91
N ILE A 13 2.07 -6.10 -6.64
CA ILE A 13 2.25 -4.96 -7.55
C ILE A 13 3.73 -4.67 -7.80
N SER A 14 4.00 -3.85 -8.82
CA SER A 14 5.34 -3.32 -9.05
C SER A 14 5.71 -2.24 -8.03
N ARG A 15 7.01 -2.05 -7.79
CA ARG A 15 7.51 -0.95 -6.94
C ARG A 15 7.06 0.42 -7.45
N SER A 16 7.03 0.59 -8.76
CA SER A 16 6.58 1.84 -9.40
C SER A 16 5.12 2.12 -9.07
N ALA A 17 4.25 1.11 -9.13
CA ALA A 17 2.85 1.25 -8.74
C ALA A 17 2.69 1.60 -7.25
N LEU A 18 3.53 1.02 -6.37
CA LEU A 18 3.53 1.40 -4.95
C LEU A 18 3.90 2.88 -4.76
N TYR A 19 4.90 3.40 -5.49
CA TYR A 19 5.25 4.82 -5.45
C TYR A 19 4.17 5.72 -6.05
N ASP A 20 3.53 5.27 -7.13
CA ASP A 20 2.39 5.93 -7.78
C ASP A 20 1.22 6.11 -6.80
N TRP A 21 0.96 5.13 -5.94
CA TRP A 21 -0.08 5.23 -4.90
C TRP A 21 0.25 6.24 -3.80
N LEU A 22 1.54 6.50 -3.57
CA LEU A 22 2.04 7.42 -2.54
C LEU A 22 2.20 8.85 -3.06
N ASP A 23 2.20 9.04 -4.37
CA ASP A 23 2.38 10.33 -5.00
C ASP A 23 1.01 11.02 -5.19
N PRO A 24 0.75 12.16 -4.52
CA PRO A 24 -0.53 12.84 -4.60
C PRO A 24 -0.82 13.46 -5.97
N LYS A 25 0.18 13.56 -6.86
CA LYS A 25 0.01 14.05 -8.23
C LYS A 25 -0.37 12.93 -9.20
N SER A 26 -0.20 11.67 -8.79
CA SER A 26 -0.58 10.54 -9.63
C SER A 26 -2.10 10.33 -9.63
N PRO A 27 -2.71 9.99 -10.78
CA PRO A 27 -4.11 9.61 -10.86
C PRO A 27 -4.45 8.35 -10.03
N ARG A 28 -3.45 7.57 -9.61
CA ARG A 28 -3.64 6.37 -8.78
C ARG A 28 -3.31 6.60 -7.31
N TYR A 29 -3.22 7.87 -6.88
CA TYR A 29 -2.98 8.20 -5.48
C TYR A 29 -4.04 7.58 -4.57
N LYS A 30 -3.60 6.85 -3.55
CA LYS A 30 -4.49 6.23 -2.56
C LYS A 30 -4.30 6.89 -1.22
N LYS A 31 -5.19 7.83 -0.88
CA LYS A 31 -5.20 8.49 0.44
C LYS A 31 -5.37 7.51 1.61
N ASP A 32 -6.02 6.38 1.34
CA ASP A 32 -6.32 5.34 2.33
C ASP A 32 -5.14 4.40 2.60
N PHE A 33 -4.12 4.42 1.73
CA PHE A 33 -2.95 3.57 1.89
C PHE A 33 -2.11 4.02 3.10
N PRO A 34 -1.57 3.08 3.91
CA PRO A 34 -0.82 3.43 5.10
C PRO A 34 0.38 4.33 4.82
N LYS A 35 0.56 5.31 5.72
CA LYS A 35 1.61 6.30 5.59
C LYS A 35 2.99 5.66 5.76
N ARG A 36 3.95 6.15 4.98
CA ARG A 36 5.35 5.77 5.11
C ARG A 36 5.91 6.21 6.46
N ILE A 37 6.51 5.28 7.19
CA ILE A 37 7.23 5.52 8.43
C ILE A 37 8.69 5.74 8.10
N ARG A 38 9.21 6.91 8.43
CA ARG A 38 10.63 7.25 8.25
C ARG A 38 11.34 7.07 9.60
N LEU A 39 12.18 6.04 9.68
CA LEU A 39 12.97 5.75 10.88
C LEU A 39 14.31 6.49 10.88
N SER A 40 14.87 6.71 9.69
CA SER A 40 16.12 7.45 9.49
C SER A 40 16.16 8.07 8.09
N SER A 41 17.20 8.86 7.79
CA SER A 41 17.38 9.54 6.51
C SER A 41 17.29 8.60 5.30
N ARG A 42 17.76 7.34 5.46
CA ARG A 42 17.76 6.29 4.41
C ARG A 42 16.76 5.16 4.64
N VAL A 43 16.12 5.12 5.82
CA VAL A 43 15.25 3.99 6.21
C VAL A 43 13.81 4.47 6.24
N ILE A 44 13.08 4.06 5.20
CA ILE A 44 11.64 4.26 5.06
C ILE A 44 10.99 2.87 4.95
N GLY A 45 9.88 2.69 5.65
CA GLY A 45 9.11 1.45 5.64
C GLY A 45 7.66 1.67 6.04
N TRP A 46 6.92 0.58 6.17
CA TRP A 46 5.53 0.57 6.60
C TRP A 46 5.35 -0.40 7.76
N ARG A 47 4.33 -0.13 8.57
CA ARG A 47 3.91 -1.08 9.60
C ARG A 47 3.17 -2.23 8.92
N LEU A 48 3.64 -3.45 9.18
CA LEU A 48 3.05 -4.65 8.57
C LEU A 48 1.56 -4.79 8.94
N SER A 49 1.19 -4.49 10.20
CA SER A 49 -0.19 -4.56 10.66
C SER A 49 -1.11 -3.59 9.92
N GLU A 50 -0.65 -2.37 9.62
CA GLU A 50 -1.47 -1.40 8.87
C GLU A 50 -1.64 -1.80 7.41
N VAL A 51 -0.57 -2.30 6.76
CA VAL A 51 -0.66 -2.80 5.39
C VAL A 51 -1.60 -4.01 5.32
N ASN A 52 -1.52 -4.92 6.29
CA ASN A 52 -2.39 -6.08 6.34
C ASN A 52 -3.86 -5.68 6.59
N ALA A 53 -4.10 -4.77 7.54
CA ALA A 53 -5.45 -4.24 7.80
C ALA A 53 -6.03 -3.54 6.57
N TRP A 54 -5.22 -2.78 5.83
CA TRP A 54 -5.63 -2.15 4.59
C TRP A 54 -6.02 -3.17 3.51
N ILE A 55 -5.21 -4.22 3.31
CA ILE A 55 -5.54 -5.32 2.39
C ILE A 55 -6.88 -5.96 2.78
N SER A 56 -7.07 -6.28 4.06
CA SER A 56 -8.33 -6.85 4.56
C SER A 56 -9.52 -5.90 4.37
N SER A 57 -9.33 -4.59 4.55
CA SER A 57 -10.35 -3.58 4.31
C SER A 57 -10.75 -3.46 2.84
N LYS A 58 -9.82 -3.71 1.89
CA LYS A 58 -10.14 -3.70 0.46
C LYS A 58 -10.76 -5.02 0.01
N GLN A 59 -10.47 -6.15 0.65
CA GLN A 59 -11.15 -7.42 0.37
C GLN A 59 -12.64 -7.36 0.73
N THR A 60 -13.02 -6.69 1.83
CA THR A 60 -14.45 -6.51 2.17
C THR A 60 -15.16 -5.53 1.23
N ASP A 61 -14.46 -4.55 0.68
CA ASP A 61 -14.97 -3.59 -0.32
C ASP A 61 -15.16 -4.25 -1.70
N GLN A 62 -14.29 -5.21 -2.06
CA GLN A 62 -14.41 -6.00 -3.30
C GLN A 62 -15.47 -7.12 -3.22
N ALA A 63 -15.93 -7.50 -2.03
CA ALA A 63 -17.02 -8.47 -1.85
C ALA A 63 -18.39 -7.95 -2.34
N SER A 64 -18.51 -6.67 -2.68
CA SER A 64 -19.71 -6.08 -3.31
C SER A 64 -19.59 -5.92 -4.85
N GLY A 65 -18.48 -6.32 -5.48
CA GLY A 65 -18.17 -5.97 -6.87
C GLY A 65 -17.82 -7.12 -7.81
N GLY A 66 -18.07 -8.37 -7.41
CA GLY A 66 -17.81 -9.57 -8.21
C GLY A 66 -19.09 -10.25 -8.70
N ALA A 67 -20.03 -9.48 -9.25
CA ALA A 67 -21.10 -10.03 -10.08
C ALA A 67 -20.80 -9.69 -11.54
N LYS A 68 -20.62 -10.75 -12.32
CA LYS A 68 -20.59 -10.84 -13.79
C LYS A 68 -19.22 -10.86 -14.45
#